data_AF-A0A960KJE3-F1
#
_entry.id   AF-A0A960KJE3-F1
#
_cell.length_a   1.000
_cell.length_b   1.000
_cell.length_c   1.000
_cell.angle_alpha   90.00
_cell.angle_beta   90.00
_cell.angle_gamma   90.00
#
_symmetry.space_group_name_H-M   'P 1'
#
loop_
_entity.id
_entity.type
_entity.pdbx_description
1 polymer ?
#
loop_
_entity_poly.entity_id
_entity_poly.type
_entity_poly.pdbx_seq_one_letter_code
_entity_poly.pdbx_strand_id
1 'polypeptide(L)'
;MIGEIYDVLIQINTRVYFKIMIVVALGSGAGFLISMLTKWFKIRAPALVYTLAFLLLAYLVYMTWVAWMYRSSGFNYWVFSPLEMANIASQAAGEGVWREGWGIDAPVIGGTSVWMAWIIECVTIIGVGLICVIMSVRQHYFCEDCQRWLSDPRQLGLFGIPSEGLENHFKATILALTPAKGLDSHVLEAKMRTCDQCEETNVFELSLSGTLSHFAQRKHVLIRGMLWTKEETKELWDRGLSYLDDKGN
;
A
#
# COMPACT_ATOMS: atom_id res chain seq x y z
N MET A 1 22.70 -9.55 -2.70
CA MET A 1 22.82 -8.12 -3.08
C MET A 1 22.01 -7.15 -2.21
N ILE A 2 20.66 -7.11 -2.23
CA ILE A 2 19.91 -6.13 -1.39
C ILE A 2 20.18 -6.33 0.12
N GLY A 3 20.25 -7.59 0.59
CA GLY A 3 20.57 -7.90 1.98
C GLY A 3 21.98 -7.47 2.42
N GLU A 4 22.96 -7.46 1.52
CA GLU A 4 24.33 -7.01 1.84
C GLU A 4 24.40 -5.49 2.01
N ILE A 5 23.70 -4.73 1.15
CA ILE A 5 23.63 -3.27 1.23
C ILE A 5 22.96 -2.83 2.54
N TYR A 6 21.87 -3.51 2.92
CA TYR A 6 21.16 -3.30 4.20
C TYR A 6 22.13 -3.38 5.38
N ASP A 7 22.97 -4.42 5.42
CA ASP A 7 23.88 -4.68 6.53
C ASP A 7 25.06 -3.67 6.57
N VAL A 8 25.57 -3.24 5.40
CA VAL A 8 26.62 -2.19 5.35
C VAL A 8 26.10 -0.88 5.92
N LEU A 9 24.88 -0.49 5.54
CA LEU A 9 24.26 0.75 5.98
C LEU A 9 24.01 0.76 7.50
N ILE A 10 23.59 -0.38 8.08
CA ILE A 10 23.38 -0.50 9.53
C ILE A 10 24.67 -0.33 10.34
N GLN A 11 25.80 -0.84 9.84
CA GLN A 11 27.06 -0.75 10.57
C GLN A 11 27.70 0.63 10.53
N ILE A 12 27.49 1.39 9.45
CA ILE A 12 28.00 2.77 9.35
C ILE A 12 27.26 3.70 10.32
N ASN A 13 26.04 3.36 10.73
CA ASN A 13 25.22 4.22 11.57
C ASN A 13 24.42 3.37 12.57
N THR A 14 25.01 3.11 13.75
CA THR A 14 24.41 2.39 14.88
C THR A 14 23.15 3.04 15.45
N ARG A 15 22.71 4.18 14.89
CA ARG A 15 21.53 4.92 15.34
C ARG A 15 20.26 4.16 14.99
N VAL A 16 19.44 3.93 16.01
CA VAL A 16 18.13 3.27 15.91
C VAL A 16 17.24 3.92 14.84
N TYR A 17 17.22 5.25 14.73
CA TYR A 17 16.44 5.97 13.71
C TYR A 17 16.80 5.57 12.27
N PHE A 18 18.09 5.37 11.99
CA PHE A 18 18.55 5.00 10.66
C PHE A 18 18.11 3.58 10.30
N LYS A 19 18.20 2.64 11.26
CA LYS A 19 17.65 1.28 11.09
C LYS A 19 16.16 1.32 10.75
N ILE A 20 15.36 2.07 11.52
CA ILE A 20 13.92 2.20 11.27
C ILE A 20 13.66 2.73 9.85
N MET A 21 14.39 3.77 9.41
CA MET A 21 14.25 4.29 8.05
C MET A 21 14.57 3.25 6.98
N ILE A 22 15.64 2.46 7.16
CA ILE A 22 16.01 1.40 6.20
C ILE A 22 14.94 0.30 6.19
N VAL A 23 14.46 -0.14 7.35
CA VAL A 23 13.43 -1.18 7.47
C VAL A 23 12.14 -0.74 6.76
N VAL A 24 11.71 0.50 6.96
CA VAL A 24 10.55 1.09 6.27
C VAL A 24 10.82 1.18 4.75
N ALA A 25 11.99 1.65 4.34
CA ALA A 25 12.36 1.75 2.93
C ALA A 25 12.40 0.38 2.24
N LEU A 26 12.95 -0.64 2.91
CA LEU A 26 13.01 -2.01 2.41
C LEU A 26 11.61 -2.61 2.25
N GLY A 27 10.76 -2.48 3.27
CA GLY A 27 9.36 -2.92 3.20
C GLY A 27 8.58 -2.21 2.08
N SER A 28 8.73 -0.89 1.97
CA SER A 28 8.06 -0.08 0.95
C SER A 28 8.53 -0.43 -0.46
N GLY A 29 9.85 -0.57 -0.67
CA GLY A 29 10.44 -0.93 -1.95
C GLY A 29 10.03 -2.34 -2.40
N ALA A 30 10.04 -3.31 -1.48
CA ALA A 30 9.56 -4.67 -1.77
C ALA A 30 8.06 -4.68 -2.10
N GLY A 31 7.24 -3.99 -1.31
CA GLY A 31 5.80 -3.86 -1.57
C GLY A 31 5.49 -3.21 -2.92
N PHE A 32 6.25 -2.18 -3.31
CA PHE A 32 6.15 -1.55 -4.63
C PHE A 32 6.50 -2.52 -5.75
N LEU A 33 7.61 -3.26 -5.65
CA LEU A 33 8.00 -4.26 -6.65
C LEU A 33 6.97 -5.38 -6.79
N ILE A 34 6.45 -5.89 -5.67
CA ILE A 34 5.37 -6.90 -5.68
C ILE A 34 4.13 -6.34 -6.38
N SER A 35 3.77 -5.07 -6.11
CA SER A 35 2.64 -4.40 -6.77
C SER A 35 2.83 -4.25 -8.29
N MET A 36 4.07 -4.01 -8.75
CA MET A 36 4.38 -3.99 -10.18
C MET A 36 4.24 -5.38 -10.79
N LEU A 37 4.77 -6.41 -10.12
CA LEU A 37 4.69 -7.79 -10.60
C LEU A 37 3.24 -8.28 -10.67
N THR A 38 2.40 -8.00 -9.65
CA THR A 38 0.99 -8.41 -9.65
C THR A 38 0.21 -7.77 -10.80
N LYS A 39 0.49 -6.49 -11.11
CA LYS A 39 -0.06 -5.80 -12.29
C LYS A 39 0.42 -6.44 -13.59
N TRP A 40 1.70 -6.75 -13.69
CA TRP A 40 2.29 -7.35 -14.88
C TRP A 40 1.71 -8.75 -15.15
N PHE A 41 1.60 -9.58 -14.12
CA PHE A 41 0.98 -10.90 -14.19
C PHE A 41 -0.55 -10.88 -14.18
N LYS A 42 -1.18 -9.69 -14.13
CA LYS A 42 -2.64 -9.50 -14.19
C LYS A 42 -3.39 -10.31 -13.13
N ILE A 43 -2.84 -10.42 -11.92
CA ILE A 43 -3.47 -11.19 -10.83
C ILE A 43 -4.62 -10.37 -10.24
N ARG A 44 -5.86 -10.86 -10.37
CA ARG A 44 -7.08 -10.10 -9.99
C ARG A 44 -7.66 -10.48 -8.65
N ALA A 45 -7.40 -11.70 -8.18
CA ALA A 45 -7.94 -12.18 -6.91
C ALA A 45 -7.20 -11.50 -5.75
N PRO A 46 -7.82 -10.58 -4.98
CA PRO A 46 -7.12 -9.82 -3.95
C PRO A 46 -6.57 -10.73 -2.85
N ALA A 47 -7.31 -11.78 -2.50
CA ALA A 47 -6.85 -12.79 -1.55
C ALA A 47 -5.53 -13.45 -2.00
N LEU A 48 -5.45 -13.86 -3.27
CA LEU A 48 -4.23 -14.44 -3.83
C LEU A 48 -3.07 -13.45 -3.83
N VAL A 49 -3.33 -12.19 -4.21
CA VAL A 49 -2.31 -11.13 -4.20
C VAL A 49 -1.77 -10.90 -2.78
N TYR A 50 -2.64 -10.82 -1.77
CA TYR A 50 -2.23 -10.61 -0.38
C TYR A 50 -1.44 -11.80 0.18
N THR A 51 -1.87 -13.03 -0.12
CA THR A 51 -1.14 -14.25 0.28
C THR A 51 0.24 -14.30 -0.35
N LEU A 52 0.35 -14.06 -1.67
CA LEU A 52 1.63 -14.05 -2.36
C LEU A 52 2.55 -12.93 -1.83
N ALA A 53 2.01 -11.74 -1.61
CA ALA A 53 2.77 -10.63 -1.04
C ALA A 53 3.30 -10.97 0.35
N PHE A 54 2.47 -11.55 1.23
CA PHE A 54 2.90 -11.98 2.55
C PHE A 54 4.04 -13.01 2.49
N LEU A 55 3.90 -14.04 1.64
CA LEU A 55 4.93 -15.07 1.47
C LEU A 55 6.25 -14.50 0.94
N LEU A 56 6.19 -13.61 -0.05
CA LEU A 56 7.38 -12.97 -0.63
C LEU A 56 8.07 -12.02 0.38
N LEU A 57 7.30 -11.28 1.17
CA LEU A 57 7.83 -10.41 2.22
C LEU A 57 8.43 -11.22 3.38
N ALA A 58 7.78 -12.32 3.78
CA ALA A 58 8.33 -13.24 4.77
C ALA A 58 9.64 -13.88 4.28
N TYR A 59 9.69 -14.27 2.99
CA TYR A 59 10.92 -14.76 2.36
C TYR A 59 12.01 -13.68 2.32
N LEU A 60 11.65 -12.41 2.05
CA LEU A 60 12.60 -11.31 2.11
C LEU A 60 13.19 -11.13 3.51
N VAL A 61 12.37 -11.15 4.56
CA VAL A 61 12.81 -11.11 5.96
C VAL A 61 13.74 -12.29 6.29
N TYR A 62 13.39 -13.48 5.82
CA TYR A 62 14.25 -14.64 5.97
C TYR A 62 15.62 -14.42 5.29
N MET A 63 15.64 -13.92 4.06
CA MET A 63 16.89 -13.68 3.34
C MET A 63 17.74 -12.54 3.93
N THR A 64 17.13 -11.56 4.62
CA THR A 64 17.91 -10.53 5.34
C THR A 64 18.63 -11.11 6.54
N TRP A 65 18.03 -12.08 7.24
CA TRP A 65 18.68 -12.83 8.33
C TRP A 65 19.82 -13.72 7.82
N VAL A 66 19.60 -14.43 6.71
CA VAL A 66 20.63 -15.22 6.04
C VAL A 66 21.84 -14.34 5.70
N ALA A 67 21.61 -13.15 5.13
CA ALA A 67 22.68 -12.20 4.80
C ALA A 67 23.42 -11.69 6.04
N TRP A 68 22.68 -11.34 7.11
CA TRP A 68 23.27 -10.91 8.38
C TRP A 68 24.17 -11.99 8.99
N MET A 69 23.75 -13.26 8.98
CA MET A 69 24.58 -14.37 9.48
C MET A 69 25.81 -14.62 8.62
N TYR A 70 25.66 -14.58 7.30
CA TYR A 70 26.79 -14.71 6.38
C TYR A 70 27.86 -13.66 6.68
N ARG A 71 27.46 -12.40 6.88
CA ARG A 71 28.41 -11.35 7.26
C ARG A 71 28.96 -11.54 8.67
N SER A 72 28.11 -11.86 9.65
CA SER A 72 28.53 -12.04 11.05
C SER A 72 29.54 -13.18 11.20
N SER A 73 29.50 -14.17 10.31
CA SER A 73 30.49 -15.24 10.21
C SER A 73 31.83 -14.82 9.61
N GLY A 74 31.99 -13.55 9.21
CA GLY A 74 33.16 -13.10 8.44
C GLY A 74 33.15 -13.59 6.99
N PHE A 75 31.95 -13.73 6.39
CA PHE A 75 31.76 -14.21 5.01
C PHE A 75 32.17 -15.67 4.76
N ASN A 76 32.18 -16.50 5.81
CA ASN A 76 32.68 -17.87 5.73
C ASN A 76 31.61 -18.89 5.33
N TYR A 77 30.35 -18.73 5.77
CA TYR A 77 29.31 -19.72 5.48
C TYR A 77 27.90 -19.12 5.41
N TRP A 78 27.07 -19.70 4.54
CA TRP A 78 25.65 -19.38 4.42
C TRP A 78 24.84 -20.32 5.29
N VAL A 79 24.01 -19.76 6.17
CA VAL A 79 23.08 -20.54 6.99
C VAL A 79 21.71 -20.49 6.33
N PHE A 80 21.21 -21.63 5.85
CA PHE A 80 19.86 -21.77 5.27
C PHE A 80 18.93 -22.67 6.09
N SER A 81 19.41 -23.24 7.20
CA SER A 81 18.57 -24.04 8.09
C SER A 81 17.88 -23.11 9.10
N PRO A 82 16.53 -23.03 9.12
CA PRO A 82 15.83 -22.17 10.08
C PRO A 82 16.14 -22.52 11.54
N LEU A 83 16.37 -23.81 11.82
CA LEU A 83 16.72 -24.28 13.15
C LEU A 83 18.12 -23.80 13.57
N GLU A 84 19.08 -23.88 12.65
CA GLU A 84 20.44 -23.39 12.89
C GLU A 84 20.45 -21.86 13.07
N MET A 85 19.68 -21.14 12.25
CA MET A 85 19.49 -19.69 12.40
C MET A 85 18.93 -19.33 13.76
N ALA A 86 17.88 -20.04 14.22
CA ALA A 86 17.29 -19.79 15.53
C ALA A 86 18.30 -19.99 16.67
N ASN A 87 19.16 -21.02 16.56
CA ASN A 87 20.22 -21.28 17.54
C ASN A 87 21.27 -20.16 17.56
N ILE A 88 21.76 -19.75 16.38
CA ILE A 88 22.74 -18.65 16.25
C ILE A 88 22.15 -17.34 16.78
N ALA A 89 20.90 -17.05 16.43
CA ALA A 89 20.22 -15.84 16.89
C ALA A 89 19.97 -15.83 18.40
N SER A 90 19.67 -16.99 18.99
CA SER A 90 19.54 -17.12 20.44
C SER A 90 20.86 -16.85 21.16
N GLN A 91 21.98 -17.38 20.65
CA GLN A 91 23.31 -17.10 21.19
C GLN A 91 23.66 -15.62 21.04
N ALA A 92 23.45 -15.04 19.86
CA ALA A 92 23.74 -13.64 19.58
C ALA A 92 22.87 -12.70 20.44
N ALA A 93 21.60 -13.05 20.68
CA ALA A 93 20.75 -12.31 21.60
C ALA A 93 21.28 -12.39 23.04
N GLY A 94 21.77 -13.55 23.50
CA GLY A 94 22.36 -13.72 24.83
C GLY A 94 23.64 -12.92 25.05
N GLU A 95 24.52 -12.89 24.05
CA GLU A 95 25.78 -12.14 24.08
C GLU A 95 25.57 -10.63 23.91
N GLY A 96 24.49 -10.25 23.21
CA GLY A 96 24.15 -8.88 22.91
C GLY A 96 24.82 -8.39 21.63
N VAL A 97 23.99 -8.09 20.64
CA VAL A 97 24.43 -7.70 19.28
C VAL A 97 24.37 -6.20 19.03
N TRP A 98 23.67 -5.44 19.86
CA TRP A 98 23.36 -4.03 19.63
C TRP A 98 23.95 -3.17 20.73
N ARG A 99 24.25 -1.90 20.45
CA ARG A 99 24.71 -0.92 21.44
C ARG A 99 23.73 0.25 21.53
N GLU A 100 23.36 0.66 22.74
CA GLU A 100 22.43 1.78 22.97
C GLU A 100 23.19 3.10 23.18
N GLY A 101 23.05 4.06 22.26
CA GLY A 101 23.55 5.42 22.43
C GLY A 101 24.78 5.79 21.61
N TRP A 102 25.46 6.87 22.01
CA TRP A 102 26.59 7.47 21.31
C TRP A 102 27.91 7.02 21.95
N GLY A 103 28.83 6.48 21.14
CA GLY A 103 30.19 6.18 21.55
C GLY A 103 30.52 4.68 21.66
N ILE A 104 31.81 4.38 21.79
CA ILE A 104 32.36 3.02 21.89
C ILE A 104 31.94 2.34 23.22
N ASP A 105 31.64 3.15 24.23
CA ASP A 105 31.27 2.71 25.59
C ASP A 105 29.75 2.56 25.78
N ALA A 106 28.97 2.68 24.72
CA ALA A 106 27.52 2.45 24.76
C ALA A 106 27.22 1.02 25.25
N PRO A 107 26.29 0.85 26.21
CA PRO A 107 25.94 -0.45 26.76
C PRO A 107 25.44 -1.39 25.68
N VAL A 108 25.88 -2.65 25.76
CA VAL A 108 25.44 -3.71 24.85
C VAL A 108 24.05 -4.17 25.28
N ILE A 109 23.09 -4.11 24.35
CA ILE A 109 21.73 -4.61 24.53
C ILE A 109 21.72 -6.09 24.13
N GLY A 110 21.29 -6.93 25.07
CA GLY A 110 21.06 -8.36 24.88
C GLY A 110 19.69 -8.82 25.35
N GLY A 111 19.50 -10.13 25.37
CA GLY A 111 18.33 -10.83 25.87
C GLY A 111 17.03 -10.43 25.14
N THR A 112 15.97 -10.24 25.94
CA THR A 112 14.60 -9.97 25.46
C THR A 112 14.50 -8.71 24.60
N SER A 113 15.32 -7.69 24.87
CA SER A 113 15.29 -6.43 24.12
C SER A 113 15.69 -6.62 22.65
N VAL A 114 16.67 -7.48 22.37
CA VAL A 114 17.08 -7.83 20.99
C VAL A 114 15.94 -8.53 20.25
N TRP A 115 15.29 -9.50 20.91
CA TRP A 115 14.15 -10.22 20.33
C TRP A 115 12.99 -9.29 19.99
N MET A 116 12.64 -8.36 20.88
CA MET A 116 11.59 -7.37 20.61
C MET A 116 11.95 -6.50 19.41
N ALA A 117 13.19 -6.04 19.31
CA ALA A 117 13.62 -5.21 18.19
C ALA A 117 13.52 -5.98 16.86
N TRP A 118 13.98 -7.22 16.81
CA TRP A 118 13.84 -8.08 15.63
C TRP A 118 12.39 -8.34 15.24
N ILE A 119 11.50 -8.60 16.21
CA ILE A 119 10.06 -8.76 15.95
C ILE A 119 9.49 -7.49 15.34
N ILE A 120 9.83 -6.32 15.89
CA ILE A 120 9.38 -5.02 15.35
C ILE A 120 9.89 -4.82 13.93
N GLU A 121 11.15 -5.15 13.63
CA GLU A 121 11.70 -5.06 12.26
C GLU A 121 10.93 -5.97 11.29
N CYS A 122 10.71 -7.24 11.65
CA CYS A 122 9.95 -8.19 10.84
C CYS A 122 8.52 -7.70 10.55
N VAL A 123 7.81 -7.27 11.61
CA VAL A 123 6.44 -6.73 11.50
C VAL A 123 6.42 -5.46 10.65
N THR A 124 7.42 -4.61 10.77
CA THR A 124 7.50 -3.36 9.99
C THR A 124 7.73 -3.66 8.51
N ILE A 125 8.67 -4.54 8.15
CA ILE A 125 8.95 -4.91 6.75
C ILE A 125 7.70 -5.50 6.10
N ILE A 126 7.09 -6.49 6.76
CA ILE A 126 5.89 -7.18 6.24
C ILE A 126 4.69 -6.23 6.22
N GLY A 127 4.46 -5.50 7.31
CA GLY A 127 3.31 -4.60 7.45
C GLY A 127 3.33 -3.46 6.45
N VAL A 128 4.44 -2.73 6.35
CA VAL A 128 4.59 -1.63 5.38
C VAL A 128 4.50 -2.16 3.95
N GLY A 129 5.16 -3.27 3.64
CA GLY A 129 5.10 -3.88 2.31
C GLY A 129 3.68 -4.31 1.92
N LEU A 130 2.93 -4.92 2.84
CA LEU A 130 1.53 -5.29 2.62
C LEU A 130 0.63 -4.07 2.44
N ILE A 131 0.82 -3.00 3.22
CA ILE A 131 0.07 -1.75 3.07
C ILE A 131 0.26 -1.19 1.66
N CYS A 132 1.51 -1.14 1.15
CA CYS A 132 1.78 -0.70 -0.22
C CYS A 132 1.04 -1.55 -1.26
N VAL A 133 1.04 -2.88 -1.10
CA VAL A 133 0.33 -3.79 -2.00
C VAL A 133 -1.19 -3.59 -1.93
N ILE A 134 -1.76 -3.47 -0.73
CA ILE A 134 -3.20 -3.22 -0.54
C ILE A 134 -3.61 -1.90 -1.17
N MET A 135 -2.83 -0.83 -0.96
CA MET A 135 -3.08 0.47 -1.58
C MET A 135 -3.03 0.38 -3.10
N SER A 136 -2.06 -0.34 -3.66
CA SER A 136 -1.99 -0.52 -5.11
C SER A 136 -3.17 -1.32 -5.64
N VAL A 137 -3.50 -2.48 -5.06
CA VAL A 137 -4.58 -3.36 -5.57
C VAL A 137 -5.94 -2.67 -5.52
N ARG A 138 -6.21 -1.86 -4.48
CA ARG A 138 -7.49 -1.14 -4.34
C ARG A 138 -7.72 -0.07 -5.40
N GLN A 139 -6.68 0.39 -6.08
CA GLN A 139 -6.76 1.51 -7.03
C GLN A 139 -6.90 1.08 -8.49
N HIS A 140 -6.89 -0.22 -8.80
CA HIS A 140 -6.87 -0.68 -10.18
C HIS A 140 -8.03 -1.62 -10.49
N TYR A 141 -8.74 -1.26 -11.55
CA TYR A 141 -9.79 -2.07 -12.16
C TYR A 141 -9.24 -2.67 -13.45
N PHE A 142 -9.75 -3.83 -13.84
CA PHE A 142 -9.27 -4.57 -15.00
C PHE A 142 -10.41 -4.76 -16.01
N CYS A 143 -10.16 -4.47 -17.29
CA CYS A 143 -11.06 -4.75 -18.38
C CYS A 143 -10.77 -6.15 -18.92
N GLU A 144 -11.75 -7.06 -18.78
CA GLU A 144 -11.62 -8.45 -19.22
C GLU A 144 -11.52 -8.58 -20.74
N ASP A 145 -12.25 -7.74 -21.48
CA ASP A 145 -12.28 -7.83 -22.94
C ASP A 145 -10.96 -7.38 -23.56
N CYS A 146 -10.40 -6.28 -23.06
CA CYS A 146 -9.14 -5.72 -23.58
C CYS A 146 -7.89 -6.31 -22.91
N GLN A 147 -8.07 -7.10 -21.84
CA GLN A 147 -6.99 -7.64 -21.01
C GLN A 147 -6.02 -6.55 -20.51
N ARG A 148 -6.55 -5.41 -20.06
CA ARG A 148 -5.79 -4.23 -19.62
C ARG A 148 -6.33 -3.65 -18.33
N TRP A 149 -5.46 -3.03 -17.56
CA TRP A 149 -5.86 -2.20 -16.42
C TRP A 149 -6.50 -0.91 -16.94
N LEU A 150 -7.58 -0.46 -16.29
CA LEU A 150 -8.25 0.80 -16.64
C LEU A 150 -7.33 1.98 -16.38
N SER A 151 -7.55 3.08 -17.11
CA SER A 151 -6.78 4.31 -16.96
C SER A 151 -6.96 4.94 -15.59
N ASP A 152 -6.16 5.98 -15.33
CA ASP A 152 -6.35 6.83 -14.16
C ASP A 152 -7.77 7.42 -14.12
N PRO A 153 -8.31 7.61 -12.91
CA PRO A 153 -9.68 8.07 -12.74
C PRO A 153 -9.80 9.52 -13.23
N ARG A 154 -10.82 9.79 -14.03
CA ARG A 154 -11.21 11.15 -14.40
C ARG A 154 -12.21 11.66 -13.36
N GLN A 155 -11.97 12.87 -12.85
CA GLN A 155 -12.90 13.50 -11.92
C GLN A 155 -14.11 14.03 -12.68
N LEU A 156 -15.31 13.65 -12.25
CA LEU A 156 -16.56 14.11 -12.87
C LEU A 156 -17.12 15.36 -12.19
N GLY A 157 -16.81 15.57 -10.91
CA GLY A 157 -17.30 16.72 -10.16
C GLY A 157 -17.46 16.46 -8.67
N LEU A 158 -17.92 17.50 -7.98
CA LEU A 158 -18.34 17.46 -6.59
C LEU A 158 -19.86 17.57 -6.53
N PHE A 159 -20.50 16.67 -5.78
CA PHE A 159 -21.95 16.56 -5.68
C PHE A 159 -22.42 16.76 -4.24
N GLY A 160 -23.59 17.35 -4.08
CA GLY A 160 -24.27 17.41 -2.78
C GLY A 160 -24.70 16.02 -2.33
N ILE A 161 -24.63 15.75 -1.02
CA ILE A 161 -25.18 14.52 -0.44
C ILE A 161 -26.70 14.68 -0.34
N PRO A 162 -27.50 13.77 -0.91
CA PRO A 162 -28.95 13.80 -0.70
C PRO A 162 -29.28 13.63 0.78
N SER A 163 -30.26 14.39 1.27
CA SER A 163 -30.71 14.29 2.67
C SER A 163 -31.41 12.97 2.99
N GLU A 164 -31.88 12.23 1.97
CA GLU A 164 -32.53 10.93 2.12
C GLU A 164 -31.60 9.78 1.73
N GLY A 165 -31.61 8.73 2.56
CA GLY A 165 -30.56 7.73 2.72
C GLY A 165 -29.99 7.10 1.45
N LEU A 166 -28.66 7.16 1.33
CA LEU A 166 -27.84 6.60 0.25
C LEU A 166 -27.93 5.05 0.14
N GLU A 167 -28.39 4.37 1.20
CA GLU A 167 -28.22 2.91 1.34
C GLU A 167 -29.14 2.07 0.44
N ASN A 168 -30.35 2.54 0.12
CA ASN A 168 -31.36 1.68 -0.51
C ASN A 168 -31.49 1.86 -2.03
N HIS A 169 -30.97 2.96 -2.60
CA HIS A 169 -31.23 3.33 -3.99
C HIS A 169 -30.00 3.87 -4.74
N PHE A 170 -28.82 3.30 -4.51
CA PHE A 170 -27.55 3.83 -5.04
C PHE A 170 -27.57 4.25 -6.52
N LYS A 171 -28.17 3.47 -7.43
CA LYS A 171 -28.33 3.88 -8.85
C LYS A 171 -29.20 5.13 -9.01
N ALA A 172 -30.38 5.16 -8.38
CA ALA A 172 -31.26 6.33 -8.44
C ALA A 172 -30.63 7.53 -7.72
N THR A 173 -29.85 7.28 -6.67
CA THR A 173 -29.09 8.30 -5.96
C THR A 173 -28.02 8.95 -6.83
N ILE A 174 -27.26 8.16 -7.60
CA ILE A 174 -26.30 8.69 -8.59
C ILE A 174 -27.03 9.56 -9.61
N LEU A 175 -28.18 9.09 -10.11
CA LEU A 175 -29.02 9.86 -11.04
C LEU A 175 -29.66 11.10 -10.41
N ALA A 176 -29.74 11.18 -9.07
CA ALA A 176 -30.29 12.32 -8.34
C ALA A 176 -29.20 13.27 -7.81
N LEU A 177 -27.91 12.99 -8.07
CA LEU A 177 -26.82 13.85 -7.64
C LEU A 177 -26.96 15.24 -8.29
N THR A 178 -26.90 16.27 -7.45
CA THR A 178 -26.88 17.66 -7.89
C THR A 178 -25.48 18.23 -7.67
N PRO A 179 -24.98 19.11 -8.56
CA PRO A 179 -23.70 19.78 -8.36
C PRO A 179 -23.66 20.49 -7.01
N ALA A 180 -22.56 20.35 -6.27
CA ALA A 180 -22.40 20.97 -4.95
C ALA A 180 -22.46 22.51 -5.06
N LYS A 181 -23.17 23.16 -4.14
CA LYS A 181 -23.35 24.61 -4.16
C LYS A 181 -22.38 25.31 -3.22
N GLY A 182 -21.07 25.29 -3.54
CA GLY A 182 -20.00 26.17 -2.99
C GLY A 182 -19.75 26.23 -1.46
N LEU A 183 -20.67 25.75 -0.62
CA LEU A 183 -20.70 25.93 0.84
C LEU A 183 -21.11 24.66 1.59
N ASP A 184 -21.27 23.55 0.89
CA ASP A 184 -21.64 22.28 1.51
C ASP A 184 -20.47 21.74 2.34
N SER A 185 -20.71 21.44 3.62
CA SER A 185 -19.71 20.90 4.55
C SER A 185 -19.24 19.49 4.18
N HIS A 186 -20.05 18.79 3.39
CA HIS A 186 -19.77 17.45 2.89
C HIS A 186 -20.12 17.38 1.41
N VAL A 187 -19.13 17.03 0.59
CA VAL A 187 -19.30 16.84 -0.85
C VAL A 187 -18.93 15.42 -1.24
N LEU A 188 -19.66 14.85 -2.19
CA LEU A 188 -19.33 13.58 -2.83
C LEU A 188 -18.44 13.84 -4.03
N GLU A 189 -17.23 13.30 -4.02
CA GLU A 189 -16.35 13.29 -5.18
C GLU A 189 -16.70 12.07 -6.03
N ALA A 190 -17.15 12.30 -7.26
CA ALA A 190 -17.37 11.22 -8.23
C ALA A 190 -16.19 11.14 -9.20
N LYS A 191 -15.70 9.92 -9.37
CA LYS A 191 -14.61 9.56 -10.27
C LYS A 191 -15.09 8.47 -11.20
N MET A 192 -14.63 8.53 -12.44
CA MET A 192 -14.93 7.52 -13.44
C MET A 192 -13.64 7.04 -14.08
N ARG A 193 -13.50 5.72 -14.17
CA ARG A 193 -12.45 5.07 -14.95
C ARG A 193 -13.08 4.41 -16.16
N THR A 194 -12.45 4.58 -17.32
CA THR A 194 -12.90 4.01 -18.58
C THR A 194 -11.76 3.20 -19.18
N CYS A 195 -12.08 2.09 -19.84
CA CYS A 195 -11.08 1.38 -20.64
C CYS A 195 -10.72 2.21 -21.88
N ASP A 196 -9.42 2.48 -22.06
CA ASP A 196 -8.85 3.26 -23.15
C ASP A 196 -9.00 2.61 -24.54
N GLN A 197 -9.28 1.31 -24.58
CA GLN A 197 -9.36 0.54 -25.83
C GLN A 197 -10.79 0.28 -26.30
N CYS A 198 -11.70 -0.17 -25.42
CA CYS A 198 -13.08 -0.49 -25.83
C CYS A 198 -14.10 0.58 -25.45
N GLU A 199 -13.85 1.41 -24.45
CA GLU A 199 -14.81 2.37 -23.86
C GLU A 199 -16.11 1.74 -23.28
N GLU A 200 -16.28 0.42 -23.40
CA GLU A 200 -17.45 -0.32 -22.90
C GLU A 200 -17.36 -0.57 -21.38
N THR A 201 -16.15 -0.80 -20.84
CA THR A 201 -15.95 -1.03 -19.40
C THR A 201 -15.74 0.28 -18.67
N ASN A 202 -16.77 0.69 -17.91
CA ASN A 202 -16.76 1.89 -17.09
C ASN A 202 -16.95 1.54 -15.61
N VAL A 203 -16.11 2.13 -14.77
CA VAL A 203 -16.17 1.99 -13.32
C VAL A 203 -16.41 3.35 -12.69
N PHE A 204 -17.52 3.46 -11.98
CA PHE A 204 -17.85 4.63 -11.17
C PHE A 204 -17.39 4.44 -9.73
N GLU A 205 -16.63 5.40 -9.22
CA GLU A 205 -16.18 5.50 -7.84
C GLU A 205 -16.81 6.73 -7.20
N LEU A 206 -17.46 6.55 -6.05
CA LEU A 206 -17.90 7.66 -5.20
C LEU A 206 -17.07 7.66 -3.93
N SER A 207 -16.45 8.79 -3.61
CA SER A 207 -15.75 9.00 -2.36
C SER A 207 -16.29 10.23 -1.64
N LEU A 208 -16.63 10.08 -0.37
CA LEU A 208 -17.01 11.20 0.48
C LEU A 208 -15.77 12.08 0.72
N SER A 209 -15.84 13.35 0.33
CA SER A 209 -14.81 14.34 0.59
C SER A 209 -15.37 15.39 1.56
N GLY A 210 -14.84 15.41 2.78
CA GLY A 210 -15.16 16.44 3.76
C GLY A 210 -14.18 17.61 3.63
N THR A 211 -14.69 18.84 3.72
CA THR A 211 -13.86 20.06 3.80
C THR A 211 -13.15 20.08 5.15
N LEU A 212 -11.96 19.48 5.21
CA LEU A 212 -11.07 19.52 6.37
C LEU A 212 -10.39 20.89 6.45
N SER A 213 -11.06 21.89 7.01
CA SER A 213 -10.39 23.12 7.46
C SER A 213 -9.54 22.89 8.72
N HIS A 214 -9.55 21.70 9.33
CA HIS A 214 -8.60 21.32 10.36
C HIS A 214 -8.15 19.86 10.18
N PHE A 215 -6.83 19.66 10.28
CA PHE A 215 -6.05 18.46 10.03
C PHE A 215 -6.70 17.10 10.39
N ALA A 216 -6.52 16.15 9.47
CA ALA A 216 -6.38 14.70 9.70
C ALA A 216 -7.63 13.90 10.11
N GLN A 217 -8.49 13.57 9.15
CA GLN A 217 -9.01 12.20 8.92
C GLN A 217 -10.01 12.18 7.74
N ARG A 218 -9.55 11.82 6.53
CA ARG A 218 -10.46 11.44 5.44
C ARG A 218 -11.01 10.04 5.75
N LYS A 219 -12.25 9.95 6.21
CA LYS A 219 -12.99 8.68 6.17
C LYS A 219 -13.43 8.44 4.73
N HIS A 220 -12.62 7.72 3.97
CA HIS A 220 -13.03 7.17 2.69
C HIS A 220 -14.04 6.04 2.96
N VAL A 221 -15.34 6.35 2.91
CA VAL A 221 -16.36 5.32 2.70
C VAL A 221 -16.25 4.93 1.23
N LEU A 222 -15.55 3.83 0.96
CA LEU A 222 -15.34 3.33 -0.38
C LEU A 222 -16.59 2.54 -0.77
N ILE A 223 -17.51 3.20 -1.48
CA ILE A 223 -18.65 2.50 -2.05
C ILE A 223 -18.14 1.78 -3.29
N ARG A 224 -18.15 0.44 -3.20
CA ARG A 224 -17.55 -0.49 -4.16
C ARG A 224 -18.00 -0.16 -5.58
N GLY A 225 -17.04 0.03 -6.49
CA GLY A 225 -17.32 0.49 -7.85
C GLY A 225 -18.31 -0.40 -8.59
N MET A 226 -19.30 0.21 -9.25
CA MET A 226 -20.25 -0.47 -10.14
C MET A 226 -19.71 -0.47 -11.57
N LEU A 227 -20.00 -1.54 -12.30
CA LEU A 227 -19.87 -1.59 -13.74
C LEU A 227 -21.07 -0.90 -14.37
N TRP A 228 -20.81 0.05 -15.27
CA TRP A 228 -21.82 0.80 -16.01
C TRP A 228 -21.71 0.45 -17.49
N THR A 229 -22.85 0.35 -18.18
CA THR A 229 -22.86 0.19 -19.63
C THR A 229 -22.58 1.52 -20.32
N LYS A 230 -22.33 1.46 -21.64
CA LYS A 230 -22.12 2.64 -22.48
C LYS A 230 -23.35 3.54 -22.54
N GLU A 231 -24.55 2.96 -22.58
CA GLU A 231 -25.82 3.69 -22.60
C GLU A 231 -26.04 4.44 -21.28
N GLU A 232 -25.83 3.76 -20.13
CA GLU A 232 -25.96 4.40 -18.82
C GLU A 232 -24.93 5.53 -18.65
N THR A 233 -23.72 5.31 -19.17
CA THR A 233 -22.67 6.35 -19.19
C THR A 233 -23.10 7.55 -20.04
N LYS A 234 -23.67 7.31 -21.23
CA LYS A 234 -24.18 8.37 -22.12
C LYS A 234 -25.29 9.18 -21.46
N GLU A 235 -26.21 8.53 -20.74
CA GLU A 235 -27.27 9.21 -20.00
C GLU A 235 -26.71 10.19 -18.96
N LEU A 236 -25.62 9.83 -18.27
CA LEU A 236 -24.95 10.74 -17.34
C LEU A 236 -24.36 11.97 -18.05
N TRP A 237 -23.71 11.76 -19.21
CA TRP A 237 -23.18 12.85 -20.03
C TRP A 237 -24.26 13.82 -20.50
N ASP A 238 -25.39 13.28 -21.00
CA ASP A 238 -26.51 14.07 -21.49
C ASP A 238 -27.16 14.93 -20.39
N ARG A 239 -26.96 14.57 -19.11
CA ARG A 239 -27.44 15.33 -17.94
C ARG A 239 -26.46 16.41 -17.44
N GLY A 240 -25.39 16.66 -18.19
CA GLY A 240 -24.44 17.73 -17.88
C GLY A 240 -23.39 17.35 -16.85
N LEU A 241 -23.18 16.06 -16.58
CA LEU A 241 -21.98 15.57 -15.89
C LEU A 241 -20.79 15.64 -16.84
N SER A 242 -20.39 16.84 -17.26
CA SER A 242 -19.21 17.04 -18.10
C SER A 242 -17.93 16.87 -17.27
N TYR A 243 -16.85 16.38 -17.89
CA TYR A 243 -15.55 16.30 -17.23
C TYR A 243 -15.15 17.71 -16.78
N LEU A 244 -14.77 17.84 -15.51
CA LEU A 244 -13.97 18.99 -15.11
C LEU A 244 -12.59 18.76 -15.70
N ASP A 245 -12.29 19.46 -16.80
CA ASP A 245 -10.93 19.48 -17.33
C ASP A 245 -10.05 20.18 -16.28
N ASP A 246 -8.98 19.54 -15.83
CA ASP A 246 -8.07 20.04 -14.77
C ASP A 246 -7.41 21.38 -15.14
N LYS A 247 -7.61 21.84 -16.38
CA LYS A 247 -7.31 23.18 -16.86
C LYS A 247 -8.43 24.15 -16.49
N GLY A 248 -8.61 24.39 -15.19
CA GLY A 248 -9.58 25.34 -14.69
C GLY A 248 -9.50 26.69 -15.41
N ASN A 249 -10.60 27.04 -16.07
CA ASN A 249 -11.10 28.41 -16.17
C ASN A 249 -12.24 28.55 -15.15
#